data_AF-A0A2C6DPF9-F1
#
_entry.id   AF-A0A2C6DPF9-F1
#
_cell.length_a   1.000
_cell.length_b   1.000
_cell.length_c   1.000
_cell.angle_alpha   90.00
_cell.angle_beta   90.00
_cell.angle_gamma   90.00
#
_symmetry.space_group_name_H-M   'P 1'
#
loop_
_entity.id
_entity.type
_entity.pdbx_description
1 polymer ?
#
loop_
_entity_poly.entity_id
_entity_poly.type
_entity_poly.pdbx_seq_one_letter_code
_entity_poly.pdbx_strand_id
1 'polypeptide(L)'
;MSQRSNLKFVSRYAELAQVAAQKERVGDWGEACMCWERAANAARLSENMAWAWSRSLFCRHEAELFKGHLGRLLSSPDLNGLATMGIADEV
;
A
#
# COMPACT_ATOMS: atom_id res chain seq x y z
N MET A 1 18.44 -20.07 31.14
CA MET A 1 18.68 -19.15 30.01
C MET A 1 17.40 -18.37 29.77
N SER A 2 17.44 -17.06 29.99
CA SER A 2 16.26 -16.19 30.01
C SER A 2 15.76 -15.95 28.58
N GLN A 3 14.64 -16.58 28.20
CA GLN A 3 13.94 -16.23 26.98
C GLN A 3 13.30 -14.86 27.18
N ARG A 4 13.75 -13.90 26.35
CA ARG A 4 13.39 -12.49 26.38
C ARG A 4 11.87 -12.32 26.30
N SER A 5 11.22 -12.18 27.44
CA SER A 5 9.88 -11.61 27.59
C SER A 5 9.94 -10.11 27.28
N ASN A 6 10.06 -9.78 25.99
CA ASN A 6 10.01 -8.42 25.47
C ASN A 6 8.97 -8.33 24.33
N LEU A 7 7.83 -8.97 24.52
CA LEU A 7 6.57 -8.56 23.88
C LEU A 7 6.20 -7.20 24.48
N LYS A 8 6.99 -6.17 24.14
CA LYS A 8 6.66 -4.77 24.38
C LYS A 8 5.27 -4.57 23.83
N PHE A 9 4.35 -4.07 24.63
CA PHE A 9 2.99 -3.72 24.21
C PHE A 9 3.04 -2.94 22.89
N VAL A 10 2.92 -3.63 21.75
CA VAL A 10 2.85 -2.98 20.46
C VAL A 10 1.47 -2.35 20.45
N SER A 11 1.43 -1.02 20.40
CA SER A 11 0.14 -0.34 20.34
C SER A 11 -0.56 -0.74 19.05
N ARG A 12 -1.89 -0.87 19.09
CA ARG A 12 -2.70 -1.15 17.89
C ARG A 12 -2.41 -0.18 16.75
N TYR A 13 -2.10 1.08 17.08
CA TYR A 13 -1.59 2.07 16.14
C TYR A 13 -0.32 1.59 15.42
N ALA A 14 0.70 1.15 16.18
CA ALA A 14 1.99 0.74 15.63
C ALA A 14 1.86 -0.50 14.72
N GLU A 15 1.01 -1.46 15.07
CA GLU A 15 0.73 -2.63 14.21
C GLU A 15 0.10 -2.21 12.87
N LEU A 16 -0.96 -1.39 12.93
CA LEU A 16 -1.64 -0.89 11.74
C LEU A 16 -0.72 -0.02 10.87
N ALA A 17 0.10 0.82 11.50
CA ALA A 17 1.08 1.65 10.84
C ALA A 17 2.16 0.83 10.11
N GLN A 18 2.63 -0.25 10.73
CA GLN A 18 3.61 -1.15 10.12
C GLN A 18 3.02 -1.87 8.90
N VAL A 19 1.79 -2.38 9.00
CA VAL A 19 1.09 -3.01 7.88
C VAL A 19 0.86 -2.01 6.75
N ALA A 20 0.38 -0.80 7.06
CA ALA A 20 0.18 0.25 6.08
C ALA A 20 1.47 0.60 5.32
N ALA A 21 2.58 0.78 6.03
CA ALA A 21 3.89 1.03 5.43
C ALA A 21 4.42 -0.15 4.60
N GLN A 22 4.03 -1.38 4.91
CA GLN A 22 4.35 -2.54 4.06
C GLN A 22 3.54 -2.53 2.76
N LYS A 23 2.27 -2.13 2.83
CA LYS A 23 1.39 -1.99 1.67
C LYS A 23 1.85 -0.87 0.73
N GLU A 24 2.26 0.28 1.27
CA GLU A 24 2.91 1.34 0.47
C GLU A 24 4.12 0.82 -0.30
N ARG A 25 4.98 0.02 0.34
CA ARG A 25 6.20 -0.51 -0.28
C ARG A 25 5.96 -1.44 -1.46
N VAL A 26 4.84 -2.15 -1.47
CA VAL A 26 4.44 -3.03 -2.59
C VAL A 26 3.53 -2.33 -3.59
N GLY A 27 3.26 -1.03 -3.42
CA GLY A 27 2.39 -0.24 -4.30
C GLY A 27 0.90 -0.52 -4.12
N ASP A 28 0.50 -1.21 -3.04
CA ASP A 28 -0.91 -1.45 -2.72
C ASP A 28 -1.48 -0.23 -1.98
N TRP A 29 -1.67 0.85 -2.73
CA TRP A 29 -2.08 2.15 -2.20
C TRP A 29 -3.51 2.13 -1.61
N GLY A 30 -4.38 1.29 -2.15
CA GLY A 30 -5.76 1.13 -1.67
C GLY A 30 -5.80 0.53 -0.26
N GLU A 31 -5.12 -0.59 -0.05
CA GLU A 31 -5.04 -1.18 1.29
C GLU A 31 -4.20 -0.35 2.25
N ALA A 32 -3.12 0.30 1.77
CA ALA A 32 -2.34 1.24 2.58
C ALA A 32 -3.20 2.37 3.14
N CYS A 33 -4.06 2.98 2.29
CA CYS A 33 -5.00 4.03 2.70
C CYS A 33 -5.91 3.56 3.84
N MET A 34 -6.56 2.40 3.68
CA MET A 34 -7.46 1.85 4.70
C MET A 34 -6.72 1.55 6.01
N CYS A 35 -5.49 1.02 5.94
CA CYS A 35 -4.70 0.73 7.13
C CYS A 35 -4.28 2.01 7.86
N TRP A 36 -3.93 3.07 7.13
CA TRP A 36 -3.61 4.37 7.72
C TRP A 36 -4.82 5.04 8.38
N GLU A 37 -6.02 4.96 7.79
CA GLU A 37 -7.25 5.47 8.44
C GLU A 37 -7.53 4.72 9.75
N ARG A 38 -7.39 3.39 9.74
CA ARG A 38 -7.54 2.58 10.96
C ARG A 38 -6.48 2.93 11.99
N ALA A 39 -5.23 3.18 11.57
CA ALA A 39 -4.17 3.62 12.46
C ALA A 39 -4.51 4.98 13.09
N ALA A 40 -4.96 5.95 12.30
CA ALA A 40 -5.38 7.26 12.79
C ALA A 40 -6.46 7.14 13.88
N ASN A 41 -7.47 6.29 13.66
CA ASN A 41 -8.53 6.04 14.63
C ASN A 41 -8.05 5.30 15.91
N ALA A 42 -6.98 4.50 15.80
CA ALA A 42 -6.38 3.80 16.93
C ALA A 42 -5.34 4.63 17.69
N ALA A 43 -4.95 5.81 17.16
CA ALA A 43 -3.94 6.65 17.75
C ALA A 43 -4.44 7.30 19.04
N ARG A 44 -3.66 7.15 20.11
CA ARG A 44 -3.92 7.82 21.40
C ARG A 44 -3.30 9.21 21.48
N LEU A 45 -2.32 9.48 20.62
CA LEU A 45 -1.62 10.76 20.52
C LEU A 45 -2.13 11.49 19.28
N SER A 46 -2.44 12.77 19.43
CA SER A 46 -2.95 13.61 18.33
C SER A 46 -1.97 13.71 17.17
N GLU A 47 -0.67 13.74 17.44
CA GLU A 47 0.38 13.76 16.42
C GLU A 47 0.34 12.50 15.54
N ASN A 48 0.23 11.33 16.16
CA ASN A 48 0.11 10.05 15.46
C ASN A 48 -1.18 9.97 14.64
N MET A 49 -2.28 10.50 15.17
CA MET A 49 -3.54 10.59 14.45
C MET A 49 -3.40 11.48 13.21
N ALA A 50 -2.85 12.69 13.38
CA ALA A 50 -2.68 13.65 12.29
C ALA A 50 -1.74 13.12 11.20
N TRP A 51 -0.64 12.48 11.60
CA TRP A 51 0.31 11.89 10.66
C TRP A 51 -0.35 10.74 9.87
N ALA A 52 -0.99 9.79 10.56
CA ALA A 52 -1.65 8.67 9.89
C ALA A 52 -2.81 9.13 8.98
N TRP A 53 -3.57 10.14 9.38
CA TRP A 53 -4.60 10.73 8.53
C TRP A 53 -4.02 11.40 7.28
N SER A 54 -2.94 12.16 7.44
CA SER A 54 -2.26 12.78 6.29
C SER A 54 -1.74 11.72 5.33
N ARG A 55 -1.28 10.59 5.87
CA ARG A 55 -0.75 9.46 5.11
C ARG A 55 -1.83 8.66 4.39
N SER A 56 -3.03 8.51 4.98
CA SER A 56 -4.16 7.91 4.28
C SER A 56 -4.61 8.76 3.08
N LEU A 57 -4.65 10.09 3.23
CA LEU A 57 -4.99 11.00 2.13
C LEU A 57 -3.99 10.90 0.98
N PHE A 58 -2.69 10.80 1.28
CA PHE A 58 -1.68 10.56 0.26
C PHE A 58 -1.93 9.22 -0.47
N CYS A 59 -2.11 8.14 0.28
CA CYS A 59 -2.31 6.81 -0.32
C CYS A 59 -3.58 6.77 -1.19
N ARG A 60 -4.63 7.49 -0.77
CA ARG A 60 -5.84 7.66 -1.58
C ARG A 60 -5.53 8.34 -2.90
N HIS A 61 -4.73 9.41 -2.88
CA HIS A 61 -4.33 10.12 -4.09
C HIS A 61 -3.54 9.22 -5.05
N GLU A 62 -2.54 8.49 -4.53
CA GLU A 62 -1.76 7.52 -5.30
C GLU A 62 -2.67 6.44 -5.92
N ALA A 63 -3.59 5.87 -5.13
CA ALA A 63 -4.52 4.86 -5.63
C ALA A 63 -5.33 5.37 -6.84
N GLU A 64 -5.77 6.62 -6.81
CA GLU A 64 -6.50 7.23 -7.93
C GLU A 64 -5.60 7.53 -9.14
N LEU A 65 -4.35 7.97 -8.93
CA LEU A 65 -3.39 8.15 -10.02
C LEU A 65 -3.09 6.83 -10.74
N PHE A 66 -2.86 5.75 -9.98
CA PHE A 66 -2.60 4.42 -10.54
C PHE A 66 -3.83 3.87 -11.28
N LYS A 67 -5.04 4.04 -10.73
CA LYS A 67 -6.28 3.71 -11.46
C LYS A 67 -6.43 4.52 -12.74
N GLY A 68 -6.12 5.82 -12.71
CA GLY A 68 -6.15 6.69 -13.88
C GLY A 68 -5.13 6.28 -14.95
N HIS A 69 -3.92 5.87 -14.55
CA HIS A 69 -2.91 5.31 -15.44
C HIS A 69 -3.35 3.99 -16.05
N LEU A 70 -3.84 3.05 -15.23
CA LEU A 70 -4.33 1.77 -15.72
C LEU A 70 -5.53 1.96 -16.65
N GLY A 71 -6.45 2.86 -16.32
CA GLY A 71 -7.59 3.20 -17.16
C GLY A 71 -7.18 3.77 -18.51
N ARG A 72 -6.15 4.65 -18.55
CA ARG A 72 -5.59 5.16 -19.80
C ARG A 72 -4.86 4.09 -20.62
N LEU A 73 -4.11 3.21 -19.96
CA LEU A 73 -3.41 2.10 -20.63
C LEU A 73 -4.40 1.08 -21.22
N LEU A 74 -5.44 0.72 -20.47
CA LEU A 74 -6.48 -0.21 -20.92
C LEU A 74 -7.43 0.38 -21.97
N SER A 75 -7.60 1.71 -21.98
CA SER A 75 -8.37 2.42 -23.00
C SER A 75 -7.56 2.80 -24.24
N SER A 76 -6.25 2.47 -24.27
CA SER A 76 -5.41 2.72 -25.45
C SER A 76 -5.61 1.59 -26.47
N PRO A 77 -5.98 1.89 -27.72
CA PRO A 77 -6.25 0.88 -28.76
C PRO A 77 -5.01 0.13 -29.27
N ASP A 78 -3.80 0.47 -28.82
CA ASP A 78 -2.54 -0.04 -29.37
C ASP A 78 -2.04 -1.37 -28.77
N LEU A 79 -2.78 -2.02 -27.87
CA LEU A 79 -2.36 -3.30 -27.27
C LEU A 79 -2.58 -4.55 -28.14
N ASN A 80 -2.95 -4.41 -29.41
CA ASN A 80 -2.96 -5.54 -30.35
C ASN A 80 -1.58 -5.89 -30.93
N GLY A 81 -0.54 -5.10 -30.68
CA GLY A 81 0.79 -5.31 -31.28
C GLY A 81 1.75 -6.23 -30.52
N LEU A 82 1.47 -6.58 -29.26
CA LEU A 82 2.46 -7.25 -28.38
C LEU A 82 2.12 -8.72 -28.06
N ALA A 83 1.32 -9.39 -28.90
CA ALA A 83 1.01 -10.82 -28.77
C ALA A 83 1.87 -11.72 -29.68
N THR A 84 2.84 -11.18 -30.43
CA THR A 84 3.64 -11.98 -31.38
C THR A 84 5.15 -11.70 -31.30
N MET A 85 5.77 -12.08 -30.19
CA MET A 85 7.17 -12.53 -30.14
C MET A 85 7.18 -13.62 -29.07
N GLY A 86 6.97 -14.90 -29.40
CA GLY A 86 7.89 -15.67 -30.21
C GLY A 86 8.71 -16.55 -29.27
N ILE A 87 8.05 -17.54 -28.65
CA ILE A 87 8.74 -18.71 -28.08
C ILE A 87 9.24 -19.49 -29.30
N ALA A 88 10.47 -19.22 -29.72
CA ALA A 88 11.20 -20.09 -30.63
C ALA A 88 11.94 -21.10 -29.75
N ASP A 89 11.38 -22.31 -29.68
CA ASP A 89 12.01 -23.51 -29.16
C ASP A 89 13.26 -23.84 -30.00
N GLU A 90 14.40 -24.06 -29.33
CA GLU A 90 15.58 -24.67 -29.91
C GLU A 90 15.35 -26.18 -30.08
N VAL A 91 15.45 -26.69 -31.33
CA VAL A 91 15.84 -28.08 -31.63
C VAL A 91 16.76 -28.09 -32.83
#